data_AF-A0A7M3WCD4-F1
#
_entry.id   AF-A0A7M3WCD4-F1
#
_cell.length_a   1.000
_cell.length_b   1.000
_cell.length_c   1.000
_cell.angle_alpha   90.00
_cell.angle_beta   90.00
_cell.angle_gamma   90.00
#
_symmetry.space_group_name_H-M   'P 1'
#
loop_
_entity.id
_entity.type
_entity.pdbx_description
1 polymer ?
#
loop_
_entity_poly.entity_id
_entity_poly.type
_entity_poly.pdbx_seq_one_letter_code
_entity_poly.pdbx_strand_id
1 'polypeptide(L)'
;KTTIKGGRTQLNLHDGRNIIVDDPAEYNTGDSLKLNLPDQKILEHIRFGEGTRAYLIGGAHVGSTADVKEYIVKRSSMPNEVQFDGFGTVVRNVFAIGDASMPLTEVAE
;
A
#
# COMPACT_ATOMS: atom_id res chain seq x y z
N LYS A 1 8.23 -2.99 -8.27
CA LYS A 1 8.61 -4.42 -8.34
C LYS A 1 9.26 -4.68 -9.68
N THR A 2 10.43 -5.32 -9.68
CA THR A 2 11.22 -5.56 -10.89
C THR A 2 11.87 -6.94 -10.80
N THR A 3 11.81 -7.74 -11.87
CA THR A 3 12.52 -9.02 -11.94
C THR A 3 14.00 -8.78 -12.25
N ILE A 4 14.90 -9.34 -11.44
CA ILE A 4 16.35 -9.20 -11.57
C ILE A 4 16.97 -10.45 -12.20
N LYS A 5 18.24 -10.35 -12.62
CA LYS A 5 18.99 -11.49 -13.16
C LYS A 5 19.02 -12.63 -12.12
N GLY A 6 18.78 -13.85 -12.59
CA GLY A 6 18.67 -15.03 -11.73
C GLY A 6 17.25 -15.39 -11.32
N GLY A 7 16.22 -14.83 -11.97
CA GLY A 7 14.81 -15.21 -11.76
C GLY A 7 14.18 -14.67 -10.47
N ARG A 8 14.96 -13.94 -9.66
CA ARG A 8 14.50 -13.32 -8.42
C ARG A 8 13.76 -12.02 -8.70
N THR A 9 12.98 -11.59 -7.72
CA THR A 9 12.20 -10.37 -7.83
C THR A 9 12.55 -9.38 -6.72
N GLN A 10 12.72 -8.12 -7.11
CA GLN A 10 12.96 -7.02 -6.19
C GLN A 10 11.67 -6.25 -5.95
N LEU A 11 11.28 -6.14 -4.69
CA LEU A 11 10.23 -5.28 -4.19
C LEU A 11 10.86 -3.92 -3.87
N ASN A 12 10.29 -2.86 -4.45
CA ASN A 12 10.69 -1.48 -4.21
C ASN A 12 9.64 -0.86 -3.30
N LEU A 13 10.04 -0.47 -2.09
CA LEU A 13 9.15 0.10 -1.10
C LEU A 13 9.08 1.62 -1.24
N HIS A 14 8.01 2.21 -0.71
CA HIS A 14 7.75 3.64 -0.80
C HIS A 14 8.81 4.51 -0.07
N ASP A 15 9.52 3.93 0.90
CA ASP A 15 10.59 4.57 1.68
C ASP A 15 11.98 4.46 1.02
N GLY A 16 12.06 3.88 -0.19
CA GLY A 16 13.30 3.68 -0.93
C GLY A 16 14.05 2.38 -0.59
N ARG A 17 13.55 1.57 0.34
CA ARG A 17 14.14 0.25 0.63
C ARG A 17 13.82 -0.76 -0.47
N ASN A 18 14.73 -1.73 -0.62
CA ASN A 18 14.61 -2.79 -1.61
C ASN A 18 14.71 -4.15 -0.92
N ILE A 19 13.73 -5.01 -1.14
CA ILE A 19 13.71 -6.39 -0.62
C ILE A 19 13.74 -7.35 -1.80
N ILE A 20 14.64 -8.33 -1.76
CA ILE A 20 14.73 -9.37 -2.79
C ILE A 20 13.95 -10.59 -2.30
N VAL A 21 13.03 -11.07 -3.12
CA VAL A 21 12.22 -12.27 -2.90
C VAL A 21 12.43 -13.26 -4.04
N ASP A 22 12.43 -14.54 -3.72
CA ASP A 22 12.56 -15.60 -4.72
C ASP A 22 11.23 -15.89 -5.43
N ASP A 23 10.08 -15.75 -4.74
CA ASP A 23 8.76 -15.94 -5.33
C ASP A 23 8.14 -14.61 -5.80
N PRO A 24 7.99 -14.40 -7.13
CA PRO A 24 7.27 -13.25 -7.66
C PRO A 24 5.77 -13.30 -7.38
N ALA A 25 5.11 -14.45 -7.27
CA ALA A 25 3.64 -14.51 -7.24
C ALA A 25 3.05 -14.03 -5.91
N GLU A 26 3.86 -14.00 -4.85
CA GLU A 26 3.40 -13.72 -3.50
C GLU A 26 3.03 -12.24 -3.29
N TYR A 27 3.70 -11.30 -3.97
CA TYR A 27 3.55 -9.85 -3.72
C TYR A 27 3.15 -9.06 -4.98
N ASN A 28 2.10 -8.24 -4.87
CA ASN A 28 1.64 -7.37 -5.96
C ASN A 28 1.96 -5.90 -5.73
N THR A 29 1.99 -5.14 -6.82
CA THR A 29 2.15 -3.69 -6.77
C THR A 29 0.89 -3.06 -6.19
N GLY A 30 1.05 -2.21 -5.17
CA GLY A 30 -0.06 -1.58 -4.45
C GLY A 30 -0.34 -2.21 -3.08
N ASP A 31 0.16 -3.42 -2.85
CA ASP A 31 0.09 -4.06 -1.54
C ASP A 31 1.04 -3.40 -0.53
N SER A 32 0.74 -3.59 0.75
CA SER A 32 1.58 -3.12 1.86
C SER A 32 2.21 -4.28 2.61
N LEU A 33 3.39 -4.03 3.18
CA LEU A 33 4.16 -5.04 3.89
C LEU A 33 4.46 -4.56 5.30
N LYS A 34 4.25 -5.44 6.27
CA LYS A 34 4.69 -5.24 7.63
C LYS A 34 6.08 -5.82 7.77
N LEU A 35 7.04 -4.97 8.12
CA LEU A 35 8.43 -5.34 8.27
C LEU A 35 8.82 -5.31 9.73
N ASN A 36 9.61 -6.30 10.16
CA ASN A 36 10.29 -6.24 11.44
C ASN A 36 11.42 -5.22 11.37
N LEU A 37 11.65 -4.46 12.44
CA LEU A 37 12.82 -3.61 12.61
C LEU A 37 13.62 -4.13 13.81
N PRO A 38 14.96 -4.26 13.71
CA PRO A 38 15.83 -3.78 12.62
C PRO A 38 16.01 -4.76 11.44
N ASP A 39 15.57 -6.02 11.57
CA ASP A 39 15.95 -7.12 10.66
C ASP A 39 15.33 -7.07 9.26
N GLN A 40 14.34 -6.20 9.02
CA GLN A 40 13.63 -6.01 7.75
C GLN A 40 12.98 -7.28 7.18
N LYS A 41 12.68 -8.25 8.05
CA LYS A 41 11.93 -9.46 7.68
C LYS A 41 10.47 -9.11 7.44
N ILE A 42 9.88 -9.67 6.38
CA ILE A 42 8.44 -9.54 6.11
C ILE A 42 7.70 -10.38 7.14
N LEU A 43 6.91 -9.74 7.98
CA LEU A 43 6.04 -10.37 8.98
C LEU A 43 4.66 -10.65 8.41
N GLU A 44 4.15 -9.73 7.60
CA GLU A 44 2.77 -9.74 7.14
C GLU A 44 2.65 -9.07 5.78
N HIS A 45 1.76 -9.62 4.95
CA HIS A 45 1.43 -9.09 3.63
C HIS A 45 -0.02 -8.61 3.62
N ILE A 46 -0.20 -7.31 3.49
CA ILE A 46 -1.50 -6.65 3.44
C ILE A 46 -1.84 -6.46 1.96
N ARG A 47 -2.74 -7.31 1.46
CA ARG A 47 -3.23 -7.23 0.07
C ARG A 47 -4.15 -6.03 -0.08
N PHE A 48 -3.93 -5.23 -1.11
CA PHE A 48 -4.81 -4.13 -1.45
C PHE A 48 -6.03 -4.64 -2.22
N GLY A 49 -7.23 -4.38 -1.70
CA GLY A 49 -8.47 -4.74 -2.36
C GLY A 49 -9.69 -4.13 -1.68
N GLU A 50 -10.87 -4.49 -2.18
CA GLU A 50 -12.15 -4.09 -1.59
C GLU A 50 -12.27 -4.60 -0.14
N GLY A 51 -12.80 -3.76 0.74
CA GLY A 51 -12.88 -4.01 2.18
C GLY A 51 -11.57 -3.81 2.93
N THR A 52 -10.46 -3.50 2.25
CA THR A 52 -9.19 -3.23 2.94
C THR A 52 -9.23 -1.82 3.53
N ARG A 53 -8.86 -1.70 4.80
CA ARG A 53 -8.69 -0.39 5.44
C ARG A 53 -7.46 0.31 4.89
N ALA A 54 -7.65 1.56 4.45
CA ALA A 54 -6.58 2.36 3.90
C ALA A 54 -6.45 3.73 4.59
N TYR A 55 -5.23 4.24 4.59
CA TYR A 55 -4.87 5.56 5.06
C TYR A 55 -4.61 6.49 3.88
N LEU A 56 -5.13 7.71 3.96
CA LEU A 56 -4.99 8.71 2.91
C LEU A 56 -3.77 9.58 3.17
N ILE A 57 -2.77 9.42 2.31
CA ILE A 57 -1.48 10.12 2.41
C ILE A 57 -1.41 11.42 1.59
N GLY A 58 -2.44 11.74 0.81
CA GLY A 58 -2.45 12.92 -0.04
C GLY A 58 -3.83 13.31 -0.58
N GLY A 59 -3.92 14.52 -1.14
CA GLY A 59 -5.17 15.10 -1.65
C GLY A 59 -5.96 15.85 -0.57
N ALA A 60 -7.26 16.06 -0.81
CA ALA A 60 -8.13 16.83 0.08
C ALA A 60 -8.46 16.10 1.40
N HIS A 61 -8.30 14.77 1.45
CA HIS A 61 -8.68 13.93 2.59
C HIS A 61 -7.47 13.33 3.33
N VAL A 62 -6.29 13.96 3.19
CA VAL A 62 -5.05 13.51 3.86
C VAL A 62 -5.26 13.41 5.37
N GLY A 63 -4.69 12.37 6.00
CA GLY A 63 -4.81 12.14 7.43
C GLY A 63 -6.01 11.27 7.84
N SER A 64 -6.94 10.99 6.94
CA SER A 64 -8.11 10.15 7.23
C SER A 64 -7.84 8.67 6.95
N THR A 65 -8.50 7.79 7.70
CA THR A 65 -8.61 6.35 7.38
C THR A 65 -9.99 6.05 6.83
N ALA A 66 -10.07 5.26 5.76
CA ALA A 66 -11.34 4.81 5.18
C ALA A 66 -11.20 3.40 4.59
N ASP A 67 -12.31 2.67 4.54
CA ASP A 67 -12.37 1.33 3.94
C ASP A 67 -12.59 1.43 2.44
N VAL A 68 -11.75 0.72 1.67
CA VAL A 68 -11.82 0.71 0.21
C VAL A 68 -13.13 0.04 -0.22
N LYS A 69 -13.98 0.75 -0.95
CA LYS A 69 -15.24 0.22 -1.46
C LYS A 69 -15.07 -0.45 -2.81
N GLU A 70 -14.38 0.23 -3.73
CA GLU A 70 -14.18 -0.24 -5.10
C GLU A 70 -12.83 0.24 -5.63
N TYR A 71 -12.16 -0.63 -6.39
CA TYR A 71 -10.91 -0.30 -7.07
C TYR A 71 -11.13 -0.23 -8.59
N ILE A 72 -11.12 0.99 -9.14
CA ILE A 72 -11.42 1.25 -10.54
C ILE A 72 -10.11 1.34 -11.34
N VAL A 73 -9.83 0.26 -12.07
CA VAL A 73 -8.67 0.20 -12.98
C VAL A 73 -9.05 0.79 -14.33
N LYS A 74 -8.46 1.94 -14.66
CA LYS A 74 -8.65 2.58 -15.97
C LYS A 74 -7.60 2.07 -16.95
N ARG A 75 -8.04 1.61 -18.13
CA ARG A 75 -7.13 1.22 -19.22
C ARG A 75 -6.66 2.46 -20.02
N SER A 76 -6.16 3.47 -19.33
CA SER A 76 -5.64 4.70 -19.94
C SER A 76 -4.37 5.17 -19.21
N SER A 77 -3.79 6.28 -19.65
CA SER A 77 -2.67 6.94 -18.96
C SER A 77 -3.10 7.66 -17.67
N MET A 78 -4.40 7.75 -17.40
CA MET A 78 -4.90 8.34 -16.16
C MET A 78 -4.60 7.40 -14.99
N PRO A 79 -4.26 7.95 -13.81
CA PRO A 79 -4.07 7.13 -12.62
C PRO A 79 -5.36 6.38 -12.27
N ASN A 80 -5.20 5.16 -11.77
CA ASN A 80 -6.33 4.39 -11.26
C ASN A 80 -6.94 5.08 -10.04
N GLU A 81 -8.24 4.87 -9.87
CA GLU A 81 -9.04 5.52 -8.82
C GLU A 81 -9.54 4.48 -7.82
N VAL A 82 -9.69 4.94 -6.58
CA VAL A 82 -10.20 4.16 -5.46
C VAL A 82 -11.40 4.90 -4.91
N GLN A 83 -12.53 4.22 -4.86
CA GLN A 83 -13.78 4.74 -4.33
C GLN A 83 -13.88 4.37 -2.84
N PHE A 84 -14.21 5.37 -2.02
CA PHE A 84 -14.54 5.23 -0.61
C PHE A 84 -16.01 5.61 -0.40
N ASP A 85 -16.48 5.56 0.84
CA ASP A 85 -17.84 5.97 1.16
C ASP A 85 -17.99 7.50 1.09
N GLY A 86 -18.57 7.98 -0.02
CA GLY A 86 -18.87 9.40 -0.25
C GLY A 86 -17.79 10.21 -0.99
N PHE A 87 -16.60 9.64 -1.23
CA PHE A 87 -15.53 10.31 -1.99
C PHE A 87 -14.66 9.33 -2.77
N GLY A 88 -13.84 9.84 -3.69
CA GLY A 88 -12.88 9.05 -4.45
C GLY A 88 -11.52 9.75 -4.51
N THR A 89 -10.44 8.97 -4.56
CA THR A 89 -9.08 9.49 -4.74
C THR A 89 -8.28 8.60 -5.68
N VAL A 90 -7.11 9.06 -6.10
CA VAL A 90 -6.19 8.25 -6.91
C VAL A 90 -5.48 7.22 -6.05
N VAL A 91 -5.19 6.03 -6.59
CA VAL A 91 -4.43 4.96 -5.89
C VAL A 91 -3.16 5.47 -5.24
N ARG A 92 -2.47 6.42 -5.87
CA ARG A 92 -1.22 6.98 -5.36
C ARG A 92 -1.36 7.63 -3.98
N ASN A 93 -2.57 8.10 -3.62
CA ASN A 93 -2.84 8.76 -2.36
C ASN A 93 -3.38 7.79 -1.29
N VAL A 94 -3.44 6.49 -1.60
CA VAL A 94 -4.02 5.46 -0.75
C VAL A 94 -2.92 4.52 -0.28
N PHE A 95 -2.86 4.29 1.03
CA PHE A 95 -1.91 3.38 1.65
C PHE A 95 -2.64 2.29 2.42
N ALA A 96 -2.45 1.02 2.07
CA ALA A 96 -3.15 -0.08 2.73
C ALA A 96 -2.59 -0.33 4.14
N ILE A 97 -3.42 -0.17 5.17
CA ILE A 97 -3.01 -0.39 6.56
C ILE A 97 -3.57 -1.69 7.14
N GLY A 98 -4.60 -2.26 6.52
CA GLY A 98 -5.25 -3.48 7.02
C GLY A 98 -5.70 -3.32 8.47
N ASP A 99 -5.40 -4.31 9.31
CA ASP A 99 -5.74 -4.29 10.74
C ASP A 99 -4.70 -3.57 11.62
N ALA A 100 -3.74 -2.85 11.01
CA ALA A 100 -2.76 -2.11 11.79
C ALA A 100 -3.44 -1.01 12.62
N SER A 101 -3.35 -1.12 13.95
CA SER A 101 -3.80 -0.04 14.83
C SER A 101 -2.82 1.12 14.71
N MET A 102 -3.26 2.21 14.11
CA MET A 102 -2.49 3.46 14.13
C MET A 102 -2.44 3.97 15.57
N PRO A 103 -1.27 4.27 16.13
CA PRO A 103 -1.22 5.06 17.34
C PRO A 103 -1.78 6.44 17.00
N LEU A 104 -3.02 6.71 17.41
CA LEU A 104 -3.71 8.00 17.28
C LEU A 104 -3.07 9.11 18.12
N THR A 105 -1.90 8.88 18.69
CA THR A 105 -1.19 9.86 19.51
C THR A 105 -0.67 10.95 18.57
N GLU A 106 -1.46 12.03 18.45
CA GLU A 106 -0.92 13.33 18.09
C GLU A 106 0.34 13.55 18.91
N VAL A 107 1.45 13.85 18.23
CA VAL A 107 2.55 14.52 18.91
C VAL A 107 2.04 15.93 19.18
N ALA A 108 1.38 16.10 20.33
CA ALA A 108 1.19 17.41 20.91
C ALA A 108 2.58 17.98 21.17
N GLU A 109 2.91 19.05 20.45
CA GLU A 109 4.08 19.88 20.70
C GLU A 109 4.05 20.47 22.12
#